data_AF-A0A5J4RHF5-F1
#
_entry.id   AF-A0A5J4RHF5-F1
#
_cell.length_a   1.000
_cell.length_b   1.000
_cell.length_c   1.000
_cell.angle_alpha   90.00
_cell.angle_beta   90.00
_cell.angle_gamma   90.00
#
_symmetry.space_group_name_H-M   'P 1'
#
loop_
_entity.id
_entity.type
_entity.pdbx_description
1 polymer ?
#
loop_
_entity_poly.entity_id
_entity_poly.type
_entity_poly.pdbx_seq_one_letter_code
_entity_poly.pdbx_strand_id
1 'polypeptide(L)'
;MENIGIALLLMVVGMTTVFIILFIVINLSKLLIYLVNKYAPEEESALPLSQQTPNEISGDMLAAITTAVNMVTSNKGKIVKVEKL
;
A
#
# COMPACT_ATOMS: atom_id res chain seq x y z
N MET A 1 -23.67 5.91 49.99
CA MET A 1 -22.30 5.36 49.86
C MET A 1 -22.25 4.18 48.88
N GLU A 2 -23.24 3.29 48.86
CA GLU A 2 -23.28 2.10 47.96
C GLU A 2 -23.26 2.42 46.45
N ASN A 3 -24.00 3.44 45.99
CA ASN A 3 -24.10 3.76 44.56
C ASN A 3 -22.84 4.37 43.94
N ILE A 4 -21.98 5.02 44.72
CA ILE A 4 -20.73 5.60 44.19
C ILE A 4 -19.75 4.50 43.79
N GLY A 5 -19.68 3.41 44.57
CA GLY A 5 -18.86 2.25 44.23
C GLY A 5 -19.33 1.55 42.95
N ILE A 6 -20.65 1.37 42.80
CA ILE A 6 -21.26 0.81 41.57
C ILE A 6 -20.98 1.72 40.37
N ALA A 7 -21.11 3.05 40.54
CA ALA A 7 -20.86 4.01 39.46
C ALA A 7 -19.39 3.99 38.98
N LEU A 8 -18.42 3.94 39.91
CA LEU A 8 -17.00 3.83 39.56
C LEU A 8 -16.70 2.50 38.86
N LEU A 9 -17.29 1.40 39.32
CA LEU A 9 -17.12 0.10 38.69
C LEU A 9 -17.66 0.10 37.25
N LEU A 10 -18.86 0.64 37.03
CA LEU A 10 -19.42 0.76 35.69
C LEU A 10 -18.59 1.66 34.77
N MET A 11 -17.99 2.73 35.29
CA MET A 11 -17.09 3.59 34.51
C MET A 11 -15.85 2.82 34.04
N VAL A 12 -15.19 2.09 34.94
CA VAL A 12 -14.00 1.30 34.61
C VAL A 12 -14.34 0.16 33.66
N VAL A 13 -15.46 -0.54 33.89
CA VAL A 13 -15.92 -1.62 33.00
C VAL A 13 -16.22 -1.08 31.61
N GLY A 14 -16.93 0.05 31.51
CA GLY A 14 -17.25 0.69 30.23
C GLY A 14 -15.99 1.09 29.46
N MET A 15 -15.04 1.77 30.11
CA MET A 15 -13.79 2.17 29.44
C MET A 15 -12.93 0.95 29.05
N THR A 16 -12.86 -0.06 29.92
CA THR A 16 -12.08 -1.28 29.66
C THR A 16 -12.65 -2.08 28.49
N THR A 17 -13.97 -2.27 28.45
CA THR A 17 -14.62 -3.00 27.35
C THR A 17 -14.47 -2.26 26.02
N VAL A 18 -14.64 -0.94 26.00
CA VAL A 18 -14.39 -0.13 24.79
C VAL A 18 -12.94 -0.28 24.33
N PHE A 19 -11.98 -0.19 25.24
CA PHE A 19 -10.56 -0.31 24.91
C PHE A 19 -10.22 -1.69 24.33
N ILE A 20 -10.75 -2.77 24.93
CA ILE A 20 -10.55 -4.14 24.44
C ILE A 20 -11.15 -4.32 23.04
N ILE A 21 -12.38 -3.85 22.81
CA ILE A 21 -13.03 -3.96 21.50
C ILE A 21 -12.23 -3.21 20.43
N LEU A 22 -11.79 -1.98 20.71
CA LEU A 22 -10.97 -1.21 19.78
C LEU A 22 -9.65 -1.92 19.48
N PHE A 23 -8.97 -2.46 20.50
CA PHE A 23 -7.74 -3.21 20.31
C PHE A 23 -7.95 -4.44 19.41
N ILE A 24 -9.03 -5.21 19.63
CA ILE A 24 -9.37 -6.36 18.80
C ILE A 24 -9.63 -5.93 17.35
N VAL A 25 -10.47 -4.91 17.13
CA VAL A 25 -10.80 -4.41 15.79
C VAL A 25 -9.55 -3.96 15.04
N ILE A 26 -8.65 -3.22 15.69
CA ILE A 26 -7.40 -2.76 15.07
C ILE A 26 -6.54 -3.95 14.63
N ASN A 27 -6.37 -4.94 15.50
CA ASN A 27 -5.53 -6.10 15.17
C ASN A 27 -6.17 -6.98 14.07
N LEU A 28 -7.49 -7.17 14.11
CA LEU A 28 -8.21 -7.88 13.04
C LEU A 28 -8.10 -7.13 11.71
N SER A 29 -8.28 -5.81 11.71
CA SER A 29 -8.15 -4.99 10.49
C SER A 29 -6.75 -5.08 9.92
N LYS A 30 -5.70 -4.98 10.75
CA LYS A 30 -4.30 -5.13 10.29
C LYS A 30 -4.02 -6.52 9.73
N LEU A 31 -4.55 -7.57 10.36
CA LEU A 31 -4.42 -8.94 9.88
C LEU A 31 -5.15 -9.13 8.55
N LEU A 32 -6.36 -8.59 8.42
CA LEU A 32 -7.15 -8.68 7.19
C LEU A 32 -6.47 -7.94 6.04
N ILE A 33 -5.95 -6.72 6.30
CA ILE A 33 -5.15 -5.96 5.33
C ILE A 33 -3.92 -6.77 4.92
N TYR A 34 -3.19 -7.36 5.88
CA TYR A 34 -2.02 -8.18 5.57
C TYR A 34 -2.37 -9.41 4.71
N LEU A 35 -3.47 -10.10 5.01
CA LEU A 35 -3.93 -11.24 4.21
C LEU A 35 -4.34 -10.81 2.80
N VAL A 36 -5.14 -9.74 2.69
CA VAL A 36 -5.56 -9.22 1.38
C VAL A 36 -4.34 -8.82 0.57
N ASN A 37 -3.42 -8.06 1.14
CA ASN A 37 -2.20 -7.61 0.46
C ASN A 37 -1.23 -8.77 0.11
N LYS A 38 -1.35 -9.92 0.78
CA LYS A 38 -0.57 -11.12 0.48
C LYS A 38 -1.21 -11.99 -0.61
N TYR A 39 -2.54 -12.10 -0.63
CA TYR A 39 -3.27 -13.00 -1.55
C TYR A 39 -3.73 -12.31 -2.83
N ALA A 40 -4.00 -11.02 -2.75
CA ALA A 40 -4.17 -10.11 -3.87
C ALA A 40 -3.19 -8.97 -3.60
N PRO A 41 -1.89 -9.15 -3.90
CA PRO A 41 -0.98 -8.03 -3.87
C PRO A 41 -1.61 -6.97 -4.76
N GLU A 42 -2.00 -5.83 -4.16
CA GLU A 42 -2.13 -4.63 -4.95
C GLU A 42 -0.77 -4.54 -5.66
N GLU A 43 -0.78 -4.64 -7.00
CA GLU A 43 0.43 -4.43 -7.77
C GLU A 43 1.07 -3.17 -7.21
N GLU A 44 2.40 -3.16 -7.06
CA GLU A 44 3.15 -1.99 -6.63
C GLU A 44 2.95 -0.83 -7.63
N SER A 45 1.75 -0.26 -7.75
CA SER A 45 1.61 1.16 -7.96
C SER A 45 1.99 1.78 -6.63
N ALA A 46 3.30 1.84 -6.39
CA ALA A 46 3.92 2.71 -5.41
C ALA A 46 3.49 4.15 -5.70
N LEU A 47 2.32 4.53 -5.22
CA LEU A 47 1.83 5.90 -5.25
C LEU A 47 1.10 6.08 -3.93
N PRO A 48 1.74 6.81 -3.00
CA PRO A 48 1.64 8.26 -3.14
C PRO A 48 2.94 8.98 -2.76
N LEU A 49 3.65 9.53 -3.74
CA LEU A 49 4.34 10.79 -3.51
C LEU A 49 4.40 11.60 -4.80
N SER A 50 3.60 12.64 -4.79
CA SER A 50 3.72 13.86 -5.56
C SER A 50 5.18 14.30 -5.70
N GLN A 51 5.90 13.76 -6.69
CA GLN A 51 7.03 14.35 -7.40
C GLN A 51 7.50 13.38 -8.49
N GLN A 52 6.60 13.08 -9.44
CA GLN A 52 7.07 12.82 -10.80
C GLN A 52 7.76 14.10 -11.26
N THR A 53 9.09 14.15 -11.12
CA THR A 53 9.91 14.98 -11.98
C THR A 53 9.60 14.54 -13.41
N PRO A 54 9.07 15.40 -14.29
CA PRO A 54 8.54 14.98 -15.61
C PRO A 54 9.58 14.47 -16.62
N ASN A 55 10.82 14.19 -16.18
CA ASN A 55 12.00 14.27 -17.04
C ASN A 55 12.95 13.07 -16.98
N GLU A 56 12.66 12.03 -16.22
CA GLU A 56 13.42 10.78 -16.28
C GLU A 56 12.51 9.71 -16.86
N ILE A 57 12.93 9.14 -17.98
CA ILE A 57 12.25 7.98 -18.56
C ILE A 57 12.39 6.86 -17.54
N SER A 58 11.29 6.54 -16.85
CA SER A 58 11.25 5.50 -15.83
C SER A 58 11.84 4.20 -16.39
N GLY A 59 12.66 3.50 -15.60
CA GLY A 59 13.36 2.28 -16.05
C GLY A 59 12.44 1.21 -16.65
N ASP A 60 11.19 1.16 -16.20
CA ASP A 60 10.14 0.29 -16.73
C ASP A 60 9.73 0.65 -18.18
N MET A 61 9.66 1.94 -18.50
CA MET A 61 9.40 2.40 -19.87
C MET A 61 10.57 2.06 -20.80
N LEU A 62 11.83 2.15 -20.33
CA LEU A 62 12.99 1.73 -21.12
C LEU A 62 13.00 0.21 -21.39
N ALA A 63 12.57 -0.59 -20.41
CA ALA A 63 12.45 -2.05 -20.56
C ALA A 63 11.37 -2.43 -21.58
N ALA A 64 10.21 -1.77 -21.51
CA ALA A 64 9.13 -1.92 -22.47
C ALA A 64 9.56 -1.53 -23.90
N ILE A 65 10.23 -0.37 -24.06
CA ILE A 65 10.76 0.09 -25.34
C ILE A 65 11.78 -0.92 -25.89
N THR A 66 12.70 -1.40 -25.06
CA THR A 66 13.72 -2.38 -25.48
C THR A 66 13.07 -3.67 -25.97
N THR A 67 12.02 -4.14 -25.29
CA THR A 67 11.29 -5.34 -25.68
C THR A 67 10.55 -5.14 -27.01
N ALA A 68 9.87 -4.00 -27.17
CA ALA A 68 9.19 -3.65 -28.42
C ALA A 68 10.17 -3.55 -29.59
N VAL A 69 11.31 -2.88 -29.41
CA VAL A 69 12.33 -2.72 -30.44
C VAL A 69 12.96 -4.07 -30.79
N ASN A 70 13.24 -4.94 -29.81
CA ASN A 70 13.75 -6.28 -30.09
C ASN A 70 12.74 -7.15 -30.85
N MET A 71 11.45 -7.03 -30.55
CA MET A 71 10.39 -7.75 -31.25
C MET A 71 10.28 -7.28 -32.72
N VAL A 72 10.30 -5.97 -32.96
CA VAL A 72 10.19 -5.42 -34.32
C VAL A 72 11.46 -5.63 -35.14
N THR A 73 12.63 -5.51 -34.52
CA THR A 73 13.93 -5.60 -35.22
C THR A 73 14.54 -7.00 -35.20
N SER A 74 13.83 -8.01 -34.68
CA SER A 74 14.34 -9.38 -34.54
C SER A 74 15.74 -9.43 -33.90
N ASN A 75 15.94 -8.69 -32.80
CA ASN A 75 17.21 -8.57 -32.08
C ASN A 75 18.39 -7.96 -32.87
N LYS A 76 18.15 -7.31 -34.02
CA LYS A 76 19.21 -6.68 -34.82
C LYS A 76 19.36 -5.17 -34.57
N GLY A 77 18.36 -4.52 -33.97
CA GLY A 77 18.40 -3.09 -33.63
C GLY A 77 19.07 -2.82 -32.26
N LYS A 78 19.74 -1.67 -32.13
CA LYS A 78 20.24 -1.15 -30.85
C LYS A 78 19.63 0.21 -30.55
N ILE A 79 19.22 0.42 -29.30
CA ILE A 79 18.72 1.71 -28.82
C ILE A 79 19.93 2.61 -28.53
N VAL A 80 20.05 3.73 -29.25
CA VAL A 80 21.17 4.68 -29.11
C VAL A 80 20.80 5.88 -28.26
N LYS A 81 19.55 6.33 -28.33
CA LYS A 81 19.02 7.47 -27.55
C LYS A 81 17.50 7.37 -27.47
N VAL A 82 16.92 7.72 -26.32
CA VAL A 82 15.46 7.86 -26.15
C VAL A 82 15.19 9.28 -25.71
N GLU A 83 14.42 10.02 -26.50
CA GLU A 83 14.01 11.39 -26.19
C GLU A 83 12.49 11.49 -26.30
N LYS A 84 11.90 12.26 -25.39
CA LYS A 84 10.48 12.57 -25.40
C LYS A 84 10.24 13.69 -26.42
N LEU A 85 9.31 13.47 -27.36
CA LEU A 85 8.83 14.49 -28.30
C LEU A 85 7.88 15.48 -27.60
#